data_AF-A0A1I6V0U2-F1
#
_entry.id   AF-A0A1I6V0U2-F1
#
_cell.length_a   1.000
_cell.length_b   1.000
_cell.length_c   1.000
_cell.angle_alpha   90.00
_cell.angle_beta   90.00
_cell.angle_gamma   90.00
#
_symmetry.space_group_name_H-M   'P 1'
#
loop_
_entity.id
_entity.type
_entity.pdbx_description
1 polymer ?
#
loop_
_entity_poly.entity_id
_entity_poly.type
_entity_poly.pdbx_seq_one_letter_code
_entity_poly.pdbx_strand_id
1 'polypeptide(L)'
;MGVVQYRLDNGALTPFKTSQDATLTPSDAVLTAITNQDDGVFEQTINDEPYLIAKRYLPEIEADYLLLVPEASYLAPILTMRTTTVMISIVGMVLGIIFTVFFVQNITKPLKQLKAGMERIHTGDFSPLILKKIHTLEIKSLTESYNFMVDELDTIISQLKQSINDLTNSGHHLERESDHMIER
;
A
#
# COMPACT_ATOMS: atom_id res chain seq x y z
N MET A 1 -12.88 1.19 34.27
CA MET A 1 -13.76 0.79 35.38
C MET A 1 -14.38 -0.53 34.98
N GLY A 2 -14.06 -1.58 35.75
CA GLY A 2 -14.46 -2.94 35.47
C GLY A 2 -15.94 -3.16 35.76
N VAL A 3 -16.48 -4.22 35.18
CA VAL A 3 -17.82 -4.77 35.40
C VAL A 3 -18.27 -4.62 36.85
N VAL A 4 -19.50 -4.14 37.05
CA VAL A 4 -20.09 -3.96 38.38
C VAL A 4 -21.26 -4.91 38.60
N GLN A 5 -21.37 -5.43 39.81
CA GLN A 5 -22.29 -6.50 40.17
C GLN A 5 -23.20 -6.04 41.29
N TYR A 6 -24.51 -6.17 41.07
CA TYR A 6 -25.53 -5.80 42.05
C TYR A 6 -26.55 -6.91 42.23
N ARG A 7 -27.09 -6.99 43.44
CA ARG A 7 -28.29 -7.76 43.76
C ARG A 7 -29.46 -6.80 43.81
N LEU A 8 -30.51 -7.10 43.06
CA LEU A 8 -31.78 -6.39 43.07
C LEU A 8 -32.81 -7.26 43.80
N ASP A 9 -33.33 -6.75 44.90
CA ASP A 9 -34.38 -7.40 45.69
C ASP A 9 -35.37 -6.34 46.18
N ASN A 10 -36.68 -6.57 46.01
CA ASN A 10 -37.75 -5.67 46.43
C ASN A 10 -37.56 -4.19 46.01
N GLY A 11 -36.97 -3.95 44.83
CA GLY A 11 -36.69 -2.60 44.32
C GLY A 11 -35.47 -1.91 44.95
N ALA A 12 -34.69 -2.60 45.78
CA ALA A 12 -33.44 -2.11 46.34
C ALA A 12 -32.23 -2.72 45.63
N LEU A 13 -31.32 -1.85 45.16
CA LEU A 13 -30.08 -2.23 44.51
C LEU A 13 -28.95 -2.29 45.53
N THR A 14 -28.35 -3.48 45.72
CA THR A 14 -27.28 -3.71 46.71
C THR A 14 -26.00 -4.22 46.02
N PRO A 15 -24.85 -3.52 46.11
CA PRO A 15 -23.62 -3.96 45.45
C PRO A 15 -23.04 -5.22 46.12
N PHE A 16 -22.48 -6.12 45.31
CA PHE A 16 -21.66 -7.22 45.82
C PHE A 16 -20.31 -6.72 46.36
N LYS A 17 -19.63 -7.52 47.19
CA LYS A 17 -18.31 -7.18 47.77
C LYS A 17 -17.28 -6.75 46.72
N THR A 18 -17.36 -7.33 45.52
CA THR A 18 -16.50 -7.06 44.36
C THR A 18 -16.83 -5.74 43.64
N SER A 19 -17.89 -5.05 44.04
CA SER A 19 -18.37 -3.81 43.43
C SER A 19 -18.79 -2.77 44.48
N GLN A 20 -18.32 -2.89 45.72
CA GLN A 20 -18.64 -1.95 46.80
C GLN A 20 -18.12 -0.53 46.54
N ASP A 21 -17.04 -0.40 45.77
CA ASP A 21 -16.49 0.91 45.38
C ASP A 21 -17.31 1.58 44.26
N ALA A 22 -18.25 0.86 43.63
CA ALA A 22 -19.10 1.40 42.59
C ALA A 22 -20.32 2.09 43.20
N THR A 23 -20.34 3.43 43.14
CA THR A 23 -21.47 4.26 43.59
C THR A 23 -22.44 4.52 42.44
N LEU A 24 -23.08 3.47 41.91
CA LEU A 24 -24.21 3.67 40.99
C LEU A 24 -25.47 3.94 41.81
N THR A 25 -26.11 5.07 41.53
CA THR A 25 -27.40 5.48 42.08
C THR A 25 -28.40 5.67 40.93
N PRO A 26 -28.94 4.59 40.35
CA PRO A 26 -29.89 4.73 39.25
C PRO A 26 -31.18 5.37 39.75
N SER A 27 -31.86 6.11 38.88
CA SER A 27 -33.16 6.70 39.22
C SER A 27 -34.25 5.62 39.37
N ASP A 28 -35.30 5.91 40.13
CA ASP A 28 -36.42 4.96 40.35
C ASP A 28 -37.06 4.47 39.05
N ALA A 29 -37.09 5.33 38.01
CA ALA A 29 -37.56 4.98 36.68
C ALA A 29 -36.67 3.90 36.03
N VAL A 30 -35.36 4.00 36.21
CA VAL A 30 -34.38 3.04 35.69
C VAL A 30 -34.42 1.73 36.47
N LEU A 31 -34.55 1.78 37.81
CA LEU A 31 -34.75 0.55 38.60
C LEU A 31 -36.03 -0.17 38.16
N THR A 32 -37.13 0.56 37.99
CA THR A 32 -38.40 -0.02 37.52
C THR A 32 -38.27 -0.65 36.14
N ALA A 33 -37.56 0.01 35.22
CA ALA A 33 -37.30 -0.53 33.88
C ALA A 33 -36.47 -1.84 33.93
N ILE A 34 -35.44 -1.91 34.80
CA ILE A 34 -34.62 -3.11 35.01
C ILE A 34 -35.43 -4.22 35.69
N THR A 35 -36.28 -3.89 36.66
CA THR A 35 -37.12 -4.87 37.36
C THR A 35 -38.14 -5.52 36.42
N ASN A 36 -38.76 -4.73 35.53
CA ASN A 36 -39.78 -5.23 34.60
C ASN A 36 -39.19 -5.94 33.36
N GLN A 37 -37.89 -5.87 33.14
CA GLN A 37 -37.20 -6.65 32.11
C GLN A 37 -37.16 -8.13 32.51
N ASP A 38 -37.36 -9.00 31.53
CA ASP A 38 -37.18 -10.44 31.71
C ASP A 38 -35.69 -10.78 31.87
N ASP A 39 -35.41 -11.99 32.33
CA ASP A 39 -34.04 -12.52 32.38
C ASP A 39 -33.39 -12.50 30.99
N GLY A 40 -32.22 -11.87 30.88
CA GLY A 40 -31.59 -11.62 29.59
C GLY A 40 -30.53 -10.53 29.62
N VAL A 41 -30.15 -10.07 28.43
CA VAL A 41 -29.18 -8.99 28.24
C VAL A 41 -29.87 -7.84 27.50
N PHE A 42 -29.76 -6.63 28.04
CA PHE A 42 -30.38 -5.43 27.48
C PHE A 42 -29.53 -4.19 27.75
N GLU A 43 -29.77 -3.14 26.98
CA GLU A 43 -29.09 -1.85 27.12
C GLU A 43 -29.92 -0.91 27.98
N GLN A 44 -29.25 -0.14 28.84
CA GLN A 44 -29.89 0.86 29.67
C GLN A 44 -28.93 2.00 29.97
N THR A 45 -29.43 3.23 29.92
CA THR A 45 -28.67 4.41 30.36
C THR A 45 -28.86 4.62 31.85
N ILE A 46 -27.75 4.73 32.59
CA ILE A 46 -27.71 5.05 34.02
C ILE A 46 -26.81 6.27 34.17
N ASN A 47 -27.31 7.36 34.76
CA ASN A 47 -26.56 8.62 34.95
C ASN A 47 -25.93 9.15 33.64
N ASP A 48 -26.71 9.16 32.55
CA ASP A 48 -26.30 9.56 31.19
C ASP A 48 -25.18 8.71 30.55
N GLU A 49 -24.77 7.61 31.18
CA GLU A 49 -23.85 6.64 30.60
C GLU A 49 -24.60 5.37 30.15
N PRO A 50 -24.37 4.89 28.91
CA PRO A 50 -24.94 3.63 28.45
C PRO A 50 -24.23 2.42 29.07
N TYR A 51 -25.03 1.48 29.56
CA TYR A 51 -24.60 0.21 30.11
C TYR A 51 -25.26 -0.95 29.39
N LEU A 52 -24.50 -2.03 29.20
CA LEU A 52 -25.05 -3.34 28.91
C LEU A 52 -25.31 -4.05 30.24
N ILE A 53 -26.55 -4.45 30.47
CA ILE A 53 -27.00 -5.08 31.71
C ILE A 53 -27.40 -6.52 31.39
N ALA A 54 -26.81 -7.48 32.12
CA ALA A 54 -27.29 -8.85 32.16
C ALA A 54 -28.03 -9.09 33.47
N LYS A 55 -29.27 -9.59 33.38
CA LYS A 55 -30.14 -9.92 34.50
C LYS A 55 -30.39 -11.41 34.55
N ARG A 56 -30.32 -11.99 35.75
CA ARG A 56 -30.73 -13.38 36.00
C ARG A 56 -31.21 -13.55 37.44
N TYR A 57 -32.37 -14.18 37.61
CA TYR A 57 -32.79 -14.64 38.93
C TYR A 57 -31.90 -15.79 39.43
N LEU A 58 -31.36 -15.66 40.65
CA LEU A 58 -30.54 -16.69 41.29
C LEU A 58 -31.27 -17.23 42.53
N PRO A 59 -31.73 -18.50 42.51
CA PRO A 59 -32.41 -19.11 43.66
C PRO A 59 -31.58 -19.12 44.94
N GLU A 60 -30.25 -19.22 44.85
CA GLU A 60 -29.34 -19.31 46.00
C GLU A 60 -29.29 -18.03 46.85
N ILE A 61 -29.60 -16.88 46.23
CA ILE A 61 -29.65 -15.57 46.91
C ILE A 61 -31.07 -14.99 46.94
N GLU A 62 -32.06 -15.75 46.46
CA GLU A 62 -33.48 -15.39 46.33
C GLU A 62 -33.69 -13.99 45.71
N ALA A 63 -32.87 -13.64 44.72
CA ALA A 63 -32.84 -12.28 44.18
C ALA A 63 -32.35 -12.21 42.73
N ASP A 64 -32.63 -11.09 42.07
CA ASP A 64 -32.12 -10.79 40.74
C ASP A 64 -30.65 -10.40 40.81
N TYR A 65 -29.81 -11.14 40.09
CA TYR A 65 -28.41 -10.82 39.89
C TYR A 65 -28.24 -9.94 38.65
N LEU A 66 -27.61 -8.78 38.83
CA LEU A 66 -27.36 -7.80 37.78
C LEU A 66 -25.85 -7.64 37.55
N LEU A 67 -25.45 -7.76 36.29
CA LEU A 67 -24.09 -7.51 35.83
C LEU A 67 -24.13 -6.33 34.85
N LEU A 68 -23.52 -5.21 35.22
CA LEU A 68 -23.52 -4.00 34.40
C LEU A 68 -22.11 -3.77 33.86
N VAL A 69 -22.04 -3.53 32.55
CA VAL A 69 -20.80 -3.23 31.85
C VAL A 69 -20.95 -1.88 31.16
N PRO A 70 -20.18 -0.84 31.54
CA PRO A 70 -20.22 0.44 30.84
C PRO A 70 -19.79 0.26 29.38
N GLU A 71 -20.50 0.90 28.46
CA GLU A 71 -20.22 0.79 27.02
C GLU A 71 -18.79 1.23 26.67
N ALA A 72 -18.32 2.29 27.31
CA ALA A 72 -16.95 2.78 27.16
C ALA A 72 -15.89 1.72 27.48
N SER A 73 -16.19 0.75 28.36
CA SER A 73 -15.26 -0.30 28.77
C SER A 73 -14.91 -1.26 27.63
N TYR A 74 -15.87 -1.56 26.74
CA TYR A 74 -15.64 -2.41 25.57
C TYR A 74 -15.44 -1.62 24.26
N LEU A 75 -15.99 -0.40 24.14
CA LEU A 75 -15.76 0.44 22.96
C LEU A 75 -14.39 1.12 22.94
N ALA A 76 -13.81 1.51 24.08
CA ALA A 76 -12.53 2.21 24.09
C ALA A 76 -11.38 1.41 23.42
N PRO A 77 -11.23 0.10 23.65
CA PRO A 77 -10.29 -0.72 22.90
C PRO A 77 -10.58 -0.77 21.40
N ILE A 78 -11.87 -0.85 21.01
CA ILE A 78 -12.30 -0.89 19.60
C ILE A 78 -11.94 0.42 18.88
N LEU A 79 -12.16 1.56 19.52
CA LEU A 79 -11.81 2.87 18.97
C LEU A 79 -10.30 3.02 18.79
N THR A 80 -9.50 2.47 19.72
CA THR A 80 -8.03 2.46 19.64
C THR A 80 -7.54 1.54 18.52
N MET A 81 -8.18 0.39 18.34
CA MET A 81 -7.92 -0.50 17.19
C MET A 81 -8.24 0.21 15.88
N ARG A 82 -9.39 0.90 15.77
CA ARG A 82 -9.76 1.67 14.59
C ARG A 82 -8.68 2.68 14.20
N THR A 83 -8.21 3.50 15.14
CA THR A 83 -7.20 4.52 14.86
C THR A 83 -5.86 3.91 14.46
N THR A 84 -5.47 2.80 15.12
CA THR A 84 -4.22 2.10 14.80
C THR A 84 -4.28 1.48 13.41
N THR A 85 -5.39 0.81 13.05
CA THR A 85 -5.60 0.24 11.72
C THR A 85 -5.57 1.31 10.64
N VAL A 86 -6.29 2.43 10.83
CA VAL A 86 -6.30 3.54 9.87
C VAL A 86 -4.90 4.12 9.68
N MET A 87 -4.15 4.30 10.78
CA MET A 87 -2.77 4.80 10.71
C MET A 87 -1.86 3.85 9.92
N ILE A 88 -1.93 2.54 10.20
CA ILE A 88 -1.17 1.52 9.46
C ILE A 88 -1.55 1.52 7.98
N SER A 89 -2.85 1.61 7.65
CA SER A 89 -3.32 1.67 6.27
C SER A 89 -2.78 2.90 5.53
N ILE A 90 -2.79 4.07 6.16
CA ILE A 90 -2.24 5.30 5.58
C ILE A 90 -0.73 5.16 5.34
N VAL A 91 0.01 4.65 6.32
CA VAL A 91 1.46 4.40 6.19
C VAL A 91 1.73 3.43 5.05
N GLY A 92 1.00 2.32 4.97
CA GLY A 92 1.12 1.35 3.88
C GLY A 92 0.84 1.97 2.51
N MET A 93 -0.18 2.82 2.39
CA MET A 93 -0.51 3.53 1.16
C MET A 93 0.61 4.49 0.73
N VAL A 94 1.14 5.28 1.66
CA VAL A 94 2.26 6.20 1.40
C VAL A 94 3.51 5.42 0.96
N LEU A 95 3.85 4.33 1.66
CA LEU A 95 4.97 3.46 1.28
C LEU A 95 4.77 2.85 -0.10
N GLY A 96 3.56 2.39 -0.43
CA GLY A 96 3.23 1.84 -1.75
C GLY A 96 3.45 2.86 -2.87
N ILE A 97 3.07 4.12 -2.66
CA ILE A 97 3.33 5.21 -3.61
C ILE A 97 4.83 5.45 -3.77
N ILE A 98 5.58 5.52 -2.66
CA ILE A 98 7.03 5.72 -2.68
C ILE A 98 7.72 4.59 -3.46
N PHE A 99 7.38 3.33 -3.17
CA PHE A 99 7.92 2.18 -3.89
C PHE A 99 7.57 2.21 -5.37
N THR A 100 6.32 2.54 -5.71
CA THR A 100 5.89 2.64 -7.12
C THR A 100 6.72 3.70 -7.87
N VAL A 101 6.86 4.88 -7.30
CA VAL A 101 7.66 5.96 -7.89
C VAL A 101 9.12 5.56 -8.04
N PHE A 102 9.68 4.89 -7.03
CA PHE A 102 11.04 4.34 -7.08
C PHE A 102 11.21 3.32 -8.22
N PHE A 103 10.32 2.34 -8.33
CA PHE A 103 10.35 1.32 -9.38
C PHE A 103 10.22 1.93 -10.78
N VAL A 104 9.28 2.86 -10.97
CA VAL A 104 9.07 3.52 -12.27
C VAL A 104 10.31 4.32 -12.67
N GLN A 105 10.90 5.07 -11.74
CA GLN A 105 12.07 5.90 -12.06
C GLN A 105 13.34 5.09 -12.30
N ASN A 106 13.53 3.99 -11.57
CA ASN A 106 14.79 3.25 -11.58
C ASN A 106 14.83 2.08 -12.55
N ILE A 107 13.67 1.51 -12.89
CA ILE A 107 13.60 0.31 -13.74
C ILE A 107 12.76 0.60 -14.98
N THR A 108 11.48 0.92 -14.81
CA THR A 108 10.54 1.01 -15.94
C THR A 108 10.91 2.10 -16.94
N LYS A 109 11.28 3.29 -16.45
CA LYS A 109 11.61 4.44 -17.32
C LYS A 109 12.93 4.22 -18.08
N PRO A 110 14.04 3.78 -17.46
CA PRO A 110 15.25 3.40 -18.19
C PRO A 110 15.02 2.30 -19.23
N LEU A 111 14.26 1.25 -18.90
CA LEU A 111 13.93 0.20 -19.86
C LEU A 111 13.12 0.72 -21.05
N LYS A 112 12.16 1.64 -20.81
CA LYS A 112 11.42 2.28 -21.90
C LYS A 112 12.32 3.14 -22.79
N GLN A 113 13.33 3.80 -22.21
CA GLN A 113 14.31 4.59 -22.97
C GLN A 113 15.24 3.68 -23.79
N LEU A 114 15.68 2.55 -23.24
CA LEU A 114 16.42 1.52 -23.97
C LEU A 114 15.61 0.97 -25.15
N LYS A 115 14.33 0.64 -24.92
CA LYS A 115 13.43 0.20 -26.00
C LYS A 115 13.34 1.24 -27.12
N ALA A 116 13.11 2.51 -26.76
CA ALA A 116 13.04 3.60 -27.74
C ALA A 116 14.37 3.81 -28.48
N GLY A 117 15.51 3.61 -27.80
CA GLY A 117 16.83 3.59 -28.42
C GLY A 117 16.94 2.50 -29.49
N MET A 118 16.54 1.26 -29.16
CA MET A 118 16.55 0.16 -30.12
C MET A 118 15.65 0.43 -31.34
N GLU A 119 14.50 1.08 -31.15
CA GLU A 119 13.63 1.48 -32.27
C GLU A 119 14.31 2.53 -33.18
N ARG A 120 15.13 3.43 -32.63
CA ARG A 120 15.91 4.42 -33.43
C ARG A 120 16.99 3.79 -34.29
N ILE A 121 17.63 2.71 -33.80
CA ILE A 121 18.62 1.95 -34.58
C ILE A 121 17.99 1.41 -35.87
N HIS A 122 16.75 0.93 -35.84
CA HIS A 122 16.04 0.46 -37.04
C HIS A 122 15.96 1.58 -38.09
N THR A 123 15.75 2.82 -37.66
CA THR A 123 15.68 3.98 -38.56
C THR A 123 17.05 4.51 -39.02
N GLY A 124 18.15 3.85 -38.66
CA GLY A 124 19.51 4.24 -39.02
C GLY A 124 20.13 5.32 -38.13
N ASP A 125 19.53 5.60 -36.98
CA ASP A 125 20.08 6.52 -35.97
C ASP A 125 20.87 5.72 -34.92
N PHE A 126 22.18 5.73 -35.07
CA PHE A 126 23.15 5.06 -34.18
C PHE A 126 23.69 5.99 -33.08
N SER A 127 22.92 7.00 -32.66
CA SER A 127 23.36 7.84 -31.53
C SER A 127 23.36 7.04 -30.21
N PRO A 128 24.40 7.16 -29.37
CA PRO A 128 24.46 6.49 -28.08
C PRO A 128 23.36 6.99 -27.13
N LEU A 129 22.87 6.09 -26.27
CA LEU A 129 21.86 6.40 -25.28
C LEU A 129 22.52 6.93 -24.00
N ILE A 130 22.11 8.12 -23.56
CA ILE A 130 22.59 8.75 -22.33
C ILE A 130 21.44 8.82 -21.31
N LEU A 131 21.47 7.92 -20.33
CA LEU A 131 20.50 7.91 -19.23
C LEU A 131 21.04 8.74 -18.05
N LYS A 132 20.41 9.88 -17.76
CA LYS A 132 20.88 10.82 -16.70
C LYS A 132 20.75 10.29 -15.26
N LYS A 133 19.92 9.27 -15.02
CA LYS A 133 19.56 8.81 -13.66
C LYS A 133 19.50 7.29 -13.62
N ILE A 134 20.67 6.65 -13.69
CA ILE A 134 20.79 5.20 -13.51
C ILE A 134 21.12 4.94 -12.04
N HIS A 135 20.24 4.22 -11.35
CA HIS A 135 20.39 3.94 -9.92
C HIS A 135 20.72 2.47 -9.61
N THR A 136 20.50 1.56 -10.57
CA THR A 136 20.77 0.12 -10.42
C THR A 136 21.94 -0.30 -11.30
N LEU A 137 22.79 -1.20 -10.81
CA LEU A 137 23.96 -1.70 -11.55
C LEU A 137 23.57 -2.45 -12.83
N GLU A 138 22.45 -3.16 -12.80
CA GLU A 138 21.93 -3.95 -13.91
C GLU A 138 21.54 -3.05 -15.09
N ILE A 139 20.78 -1.98 -14.85
CA ILE A 139 20.43 -1.00 -15.88
C ILE A 139 21.67 -0.28 -16.42
N LYS A 140 22.67 -0.03 -15.57
CA LYS A 140 23.94 0.58 -16.01
C LYS A 140 24.66 -0.33 -16.99
N SER A 141 24.89 -1.58 -16.58
CA SER A 141 25.54 -2.59 -17.41
C SER A 141 24.79 -2.80 -18.73
N LEU A 142 23.45 -2.87 -18.69
CA LEU A 142 22.64 -3.01 -19.90
C LEU A 142 22.78 -1.81 -20.85
N THR A 143 22.89 -0.60 -20.31
CA THR A 143 23.08 0.62 -21.12
C THR A 143 24.48 0.65 -21.74
N GLU A 144 25.50 0.22 -21.01
CA GLU A 144 26.86 0.10 -21.52
C GLU A 144 26.94 -0.94 -22.66
N SER A 145 26.34 -2.13 -22.47
CA SER A 145 26.27 -3.15 -23.52
C SER A 145 25.48 -2.69 -24.75
N TYR A 146 24.37 -1.97 -24.54
CA TYR A 146 23.62 -1.35 -25.64
C TYR A 146 24.49 -0.36 -26.44
N ASN A 147 25.18 0.55 -25.75
CA ASN A 147 26.01 1.56 -26.41
C ASN A 147 27.19 0.93 -27.16
N PHE A 148 27.82 -0.11 -26.59
CA PHE A 148 28.86 -0.87 -27.28
C PHE A 148 28.35 -1.49 -28.59
N MET A 149 27.15 -2.09 -28.57
CA MET A 149 26.53 -2.65 -29.78
C MET A 149 26.23 -1.57 -30.83
N VAL A 150 25.76 -0.40 -30.41
CA VAL A 150 25.48 0.73 -31.31
C VAL A 150 26.75 1.24 -32.00
N ASP A 151 27.84 1.37 -31.24
CA ASP A 151 29.15 1.82 -31.75
C ASP A 151 29.73 0.84 -32.78
N GLU A 152 29.62 -0.47 -32.52
CA GLU A 152 30.05 -1.51 -33.45
C GLU A 152 29.23 -1.48 -34.75
N LEU A 153 27.90 -1.30 -34.66
CA LEU A 153 27.04 -1.19 -35.83
C LEU A 153 27.36 0.05 -36.67
N ASP A 154 27.59 1.20 -36.05
CA ASP A 154 27.96 2.43 -36.77
C ASP A 154 29.31 2.28 -37.50
N THR A 155 30.26 1.60 -36.85
CA THR A 155 31.56 1.27 -37.43
C THR A 155 31.40 0.36 -38.66
N ILE A 156 30.62 -0.71 -38.56
CA ILE A 156 30.37 -1.64 -39.68
C ILE A 156 29.71 -0.91 -40.86
N ILE A 157 28.71 -0.07 -40.60
CA ILE A 157 28.03 0.69 -41.65
C ILE A 157 28.97 1.71 -42.31
N SER A 158 29.85 2.34 -41.53
CA SER A 158 30.84 3.29 -42.05
C SER A 158 31.87 2.60 -42.95
N GLN A 159 32.37 1.43 -42.54
CA GLN A 159 33.27 0.62 -43.37
C GLN A 159 32.60 0.16 -44.67
N LEU A 160 31.34 -0.27 -44.61
CA LEU A 160 30.58 -0.66 -45.79
C LEU A 160 30.44 0.50 -46.79
N LYS A 161 30.12 1.70 -46.33
CA LYS A 161 30.05 2.91 -47.17
C LYS A 161 31.40 3.22 -47.82
N GLN A 162 32.49 3.07 -47.07
CA GLN A 162 33.84 3.29 -47.60
C GLN A 162 34.17 2.28 -48.71
N SER A 163 33.89 0.98 -48.51
CA SER A 163 34.12 -0.04 -49.53
C SER A 163 33.31 0.19 -50.81
N ILE A 164 32.07 0.67 -50.71
CA ILE A 164 31.24 1.02 -51.88
C ILE A 164 31.85 2.20 -52.64
N ASN A 165 32.34 3.22 -51.93
CA ASN A 165 33.00 4.37 -52.56
C ASN A 165 34.30 3.95 -53.26
N ASP A 166 35.11 3.10 -52.63
CA ASP A 166 36.35 2.59 -53.21
C ASP A 166 36.08 1.77 -54.49
N LEU A 167 35.03 0.93 -54.47
CA LEU A 167 34.59 0.17 -55.64
C LEU A 167 34.09 1.09 -56.77
N THR A 168 33.31 2.11 -56.44
CA THR A 168 32.78 3.09 -57.40
C THR A 168 33.91 3.89 -58.05
N ASN A 169 34.89 4.34 -57.25
CA ASN A 169 36.07 5.05 -57.73
C ASN A 169 36.92 4.17 -58.64
N SER A 170 37.11 2.90 -58.27
CA SER A 170 37.84 1.93 -59.09
C SER A 170 37.13 1.66 -60.42
N GLY A 171 35.80 1.59 -60.43
CA GLY A 171 34.99 1.46 -61.64
C GLY A 171 35.16 2.63 -62.60
N HIS A 172 35.06 3.86 -62.10
CA HIS A 172 35.30 5.07 -62.89
C HIS A 172 36.74 5.15 -63.43
N HIS A 173 37.72 4.68 -62.67
CA HIS A 173 39.09 4.63 -63.15
C HIS A 173 39.26 3.66 -64.32
N LEU A 174 38.70 2.45 -64.21
CA LEU A 174 38.73 1.45 -65.29
C LEU A 174 38.00 1.91 -66.55
N GLU A 175 36.88 2.61 -66.41
CA GLU A 175 36.14 3.21 -67.54
C GLU A 175 36.98 4.24 -68.28
N ARG A 176 37.61 5.16 -67.55
CA ARG A 176 38.51 6.18 -68.14
C ARG A 176 39.72 5.56 -68.83
N GLU A 177 40.30 4.51 -68.27
CA GLU A 177 41.41 3.79 -68.90
C GLU A 177 40.95 3.05 -70.18
N SER A 178 39.75 2.45 -70.17
CA SER A 178 39.16 1.81 -71.35
C SER A 178 38.91 2.80 -72.48
N ASP A 179 38.34 3.98 -72.21
CA ASP A 179 38.11 5.01 -73.23
C ASP A 179 39.42 5.48 -73.87
N HIS A 180 40.47 5.66 -73.05
CA HIS A 180 41.79 6.02 -73.54
C HIS A 180 42.44 4.94 -74.43
N MET A 181 42.05 3.67 -74.29
CA MET A 181 42.52 2.57 -75.14
C MET A 181 41.77 2.49 -76.49
N ILE A 182 40.55 3.00 -76.58
CA ILE A 182 39.72 2.96 -77.80
C ILE A 182 40.04 4.14 -78.74
N GLU A 183 40.50 5.27 -78.22
CA GLU A 183 40.89 6.46 -79.01
C GLU A 183 42.32 6.40 -79.62
N ARG A 184 43.04 5.28 -79.47
CA ARG A 184 44.40 5.08 -80.00
C ARG A 184 44.44 4.11 -81.18
#